data_AF-A0AA36NWJ8-F1
#
_entry.id   AF-A0AA36NWJ8-F1
#
_cell.length_a   1.000
_cell.length_b   1.000
_cell.length_c   1.000
_cell.angle_alpha   90.00
_cell.angle_beta   90.00
_cell.angle_gamma   90.00
#
_symmetry.space_group_name_H-M   'P 1'
#
loop_
_entity.id
_entity.type
_entity.pdbx_description
1 polymer ?
#
loop_
_entity_poly.entity_id
_entity_poly.type
_entity_poly.pdbx_seq_one_letter_code
_entity_poly.pdbx_strand_id
1 'polypeptide(L)' 'MDICIGGILNGKVRKINEDSFCVGNPHSDDINEYYKQYFHLGGKLLSFWVYSEINYQEASRIAESFLKKEQRSLSGC' A
#
# COMPACT_ATOMS: atom_id res chain seq x y z
N MET A 1 6.86 6.21 -6.33
CA MET A 1 5.56 6.64 -5.77
C MET A 1 4.88 5.35 -5.44
N ASP A 2 4.69 5.06 -4.16
CA ASP A 2 4.19 3.76 -3.73
C ASP A 2 2.86 3.96 -3.01
N ILE A 3 1.92 3.07 -3.26
CA ILE A 3 0.57 3.11 -2.67
C ILE A 3 0.65 2.50 -1.28
N CYS A 4 -0.01 3.14 -0.32
CA CYS A 4 -0.15 2.61 1.03
C CYS A 4 -1.29 1.59 1.09
N ILE A 5 -1.07 0.49 1.79
CA ILE A 5 -1.98 -0.64 1.97
C ILE A 5 -2.25 -0.79 3.46
N GLY A 6 -3.52 -0.73 3.82
CA GLY A 6 -3.96 -0.81 5.22
C GLY A 6 -3.79 0.50 5.99
N GLY A 7 -4.20 0.47 7.26
CA GLY A 7 -4.15 1.61 8.19
C GLY A 7 -4.86 2.87 7.68
N ILE A 8 -4.53 3.99 8.31
CA ILE A 8 -5.10 5.32 8.00
C ILE A 8 -4.72 5.88 6.62
N LEU A 9 -3.69 5.34 5.97
CA LEU A 9 -3.24 5.78 4.65
C LEU A 9 -3.68 4.86 3.51
N ASN A 10 -4.51 3.84 3.75
CA ASN A 10 -4.91 2.89 2.73
C ASN A 10 -5.37 3.57 1.41
N GLY A 11 -4.72 3.22 0.29
CA GLY A 11 -4.96 3.77 -1.05
C GLY A 11 -4.28 5.11 -1.33
N LYS A 12 -3.61 5.75 -0.36
CA LYS A 12 -2.88 7.00 -0.59
C LYS A 12 -1.49 6.73 -1.16
N VAL A 13 -1.05 7.58 -2.09
CA VAL A 13 0.29 7.51 -2.67
C VAL A 13 1.25 8.31 -1.80
N ARG A 14 2.39 7.71 -1.45
CA ARG A 14 3.47 8.41 -0.75
C ARG A 14 4.78 8.25 -1.50
N LYS A 15 5.53 9.35 -1.61
CA LYS A 15 6.90 9.36 -2.14
C LYS A 15 7.82 9.73 -0.98
N ILE A 16 8.39 8.71 -0.35
CA ILE A 16 9.39 8.87 0.70
C ILE A 16 10.60 8.00 0.34
N ASN A 17 11.79 8.45 0.70
CA ASN A 17 13.04 7.75 0.43
C ASN A 17 13.61 7.16 1.72
N GLU A 18 12.75 6.46 2.45
CA GLU A 18 13.04 5.77 3.71
C GLU A 18 12.64 4.30 3.57
N ASP A 19 13.01 3.44 4.51
CA ASP A 19 12.64 2.01 4.49
C ASP A 19 11.32 1.73 5.24
N SER A 20 10.97 2.61 6.18
CA SER A 20 9.72 2.60 6.94
C SER A 20 9.30 4.03 7.30
N PHE A 21 8.04 4.22 7.66
CA PHE A 21 7.57 5.47 8.24
C PHE A 21 6.41 5.25 9.21
N CYS A 22 6.27 6.17 10.16
CA CYS A 22 5.14 6.20 11.09
C CYS A 22 4.20 7.36 10.79
N VAL A 23 2.92 7.17 11.07
CA VAL A 23 1.90 8.22 11.01
C VAL A 23 1.06 8.14 12.28
N GLY A 24 1.18 9.16 13.12
CA GLY A 24 0.32 9.33 14.28
C GLY A 24 -1.02 9.95 13.89
N ASN A 25 -2.07 9.55 14.59
CA ASN A 25 -3.33 10.28 14.58
C ASN A 25 -3.24 11.43 15.60
N PRO A 26 -3.48 12.70 15.24
CA PRO A 26 -3.47 13.80 16.21
C PRO A 26 -4.57 13.69 17.28
N HIS A 27 -5.53 12.78 17.10
CA HIS A 27 -6.64 12.54 18.03
C HIS A 27 -6.59 11.17 18.73
N SER A 28 -5.54 10.37 18.52
CA SER A 28 -5.33 9.12 19.28
C SER A 28 -3.84 8.82 19.43
N ASP A 29 -3.46 8.06 20.45
CA ASP A 29 -2.08 7.59 20.62
C ASP A 29 -1.69 6.48 19.62
N ASP A 30 -2.56 6.20 18.64
CA ASP A 30 -2.33 5.16 17.63
C ASP A 30 -1.29 5.64 16.62
N ILE A 31 -0.14 4.98 16.65
CA ILE A 31 0.92 5.17 15.67
C ILE A 31 0.79 4.07 14.62
N ASN A 32 0.49 4.47 13.39
CA ASN A 32 0.44 3.55 12.27
C ASN A 32 1.81 3.47 11.61
N GLU A 33 2.50 2.34 11.72
CA GLU A 33 3.79 2.11 11.08
C GLU A 33 3.63 1.40 9.74
N TYR A 34 4.38 1.83 8.73
CA TYR A 34 4.36 1.24 7.40
C TYR A 34 5.78 0.84 6.98
N TYR A 35 5.90 -0.33 6.36
CA TYR A 35 7.15 -0.82 5.80
C TYR A 35 7.04 -0.97 4.29
N LYS A 36 8.18 -0.85 3.61
CA LYS A 36 8.23 -1.12 2.18
C LYS A 36 8.20 -2.62 1.92
N GLN A 37 7.22 -3.08 1.15
CA GLN A 37 7.11 -4.49 0.77
C GLN A 37 6.95 -4.63 -0.75
N TYR A 38 7.57 -5.67 -1.28
CA TYR A 38 7.61 -5.96 -2.70
C TYR A 38 6.70 -7.14 -3.03
N PHE A 39 5.92 -7.01 -4.10
CA PHE A 39 4.98 -8.01 -4.56
C PHE A 39 5.19 -8.26 -6.05
N HIS A 40 5.13 -9.53 -6.46
CA HIS A 40 5.09 -9.92 -7.86
C HIS A 40 3.63 -9.94 -8.32
N LEU A 41 3.19 -8.87 -9.01
CA LEU A 41 1.81 -8.70 -9.45
C LEU A 41 1.76 -8.48 -10.96
N GLY A 42 0.95 -9.26 -11.66
CA GLY A 42 0.78 -9.15 -13.12
C GLY A 42 2.10 -9.27 -13.90
N GLY A 43 3.05 -10.08 -13.41
CA GLY A 43 4.37 -10.26 -14.02
C GLY A 43 5.37 -9.12 -13.78
N LYS A 44 5.03 -8.12 -12.94
CA LYS A 44 5.92 -7.02 -12.56
C LYS A 44 6.22 -7.05 -11.07
N LEU A 45 7.43 -6.65 -10.70
CA LEU A 45 7.79 -6.39 -9.31
C LEU A 45 7.33 -4.98 -8.95
N LEU A 46 6.40 -4.87 -8.00
CA LEU A 46 5.85 -3.60 -7.53
C LEU A 46 6.10 -3.45 -6.03
N SER A 47 6.38 -2.22 -5.59
CA SER A 47 6.54 -1.88 -4.18
C SER A 47 5.32 -1.13 -3.63
N PHE A 48 4.99 -1.43 -2.38
CA PHE A 48 3.88 -0.82 -1.64
C PHE A 48 4.31 -0.50 -0.21
N TRP A 49 3.65 0.48 0.40
CA TRP A 49 3.79 0.77 1.83
C TRP A 49 2.75 -0.06 2.58
N VAL A 50 3.16 -1.06 3.34
CA VAL A 50 2.25 -1.98 4.02
C VAL A 50 2.21 -1.64 5.50
N TYR A 51 1.00 -1.42 6.02
CA TYR A 51 0.78 -1.20 7.45
C TYR A 51 1.29 -2.41 8.26
N SER A 52 1.93 -2.17 9.40
CA SER A 52 2.64 -3.21 10.16
C SER A 52 1.73 -4.32 10.68
N GLU A 53 0.45 -4.02 10.97
CA GLU A 53 -0.49 -4.99 11.55
C GLU A 53 -1.25 -5.81 10.50
N ILE A 54 -1.12 -5.48 9.21
CA ILE A 54 -1.74 -6.28 8.14
C ILE A 54 -0.77 -7.38 7.71
N ASN A 55 -1.30 -8.61 7.64
CA ASN A 55 -0.53 -9.75 7.17
C ASN A 55 -0.31 -9.70 5.64
N TYR A 56 0.71 -10.43 5.19
CA TYR A 56 1.08 -10.48 3.76
C TYR A 56 -0.07 -10.92 2.84
N GLN A 57 -0.90 -11.88 3.26
CA GLN A 57 -1.96 -12.42 2.42
C GLN A 57 -3.05 -11.38 2.15
N GLU A 58 -3.43 -10.63 3.17
CA GLU A 58 -4.38 -9.53 3.06
C GLU A 58 -3.77 -8.36 2.27
N ALA A 59 -2.50 -8.03 2.51
CA ALA A 59 -1.80 -6.99 1.76
C ALA A 59 -1.73 -7.33 0.27
N SER A 60 -1.43 -8.59 -0.08
CA SER A 60 -1.41 -9.08 -1.46
C SER A 60 -2.77 -8.96 -2.14
N ARG A 61 -3.87 -9.33 -1.46
CA ARG A 61 -5.23 -9.20 -2.01
C ARG A 61 -5.61 -7.75 -2.32
N ILE A 62 -5.20 -6.83 -1.45
CA ILE A 62 -5.45 -5.39 -1.64
C ILE A 62 -4.58 -4.88 -2.80
N ALA A 63 -3.31 -5.24 -2.85
CA ALA A 63 -2.39 -4.86 -3.92
C ALA A 63 -2.88 -5.34 -5.31
N GLU A 64 -3.35 -6.58 -5.40
CA GLU A 64 -3.99 -7.12 -6.61
C GLU A 64 -5.24 -6.34 -7.02
N SER A 65 -6.05 -5.91 -6.05
CA SER A 65 -7.26 -5.12 -6.30
C SER A 65 -6.93 -3.76 -6.92
N PHE A 66 -5.86 -3.11 -6.46
CA PHE A 66 -5.37 -1.87 -7.08
C PHE A 66 -4.96 -2.08 -8.53
N LEU A 67 -4.22 -3.16 -8.83
CA LEU A 67 -3.81 -3.48 -10.20
C LEU A 67 -5.02 -3.79 -11.12
N LYS A 68 -6.04 -4.49 -10.61
CA LYS A 68 -7.26 -4.79 -11.36
C LYS A 68 -8.05 -3.51 -11.68
N LYS A 69 -8.09 -2.55 -10.75
CA LYS A 69 -8.76 -1.26 -10.98
C LYS A 69 -8.05 -0.45 -12.07
N GLU A 70 -6.72 -0.37 -12.05
CA GLU A 70 -5.95 0.34 -13.08
C GLU A 70 -6.16 -0.24 -14.48
N GLN A 71 -6.17 -1.56 -14.61
CA GLN A 71 -6.43 -2.22 -15.90
C GLN A 71 -7.85 -1.94 -16.43
N ARG A 72 -8.84 -1.83 -15.54
CA ARG A 72 -10.23 -1.53 -15.91
C ARG A 72 -10.41 -0.09 -16.40
N SER A 73 -9.66 0.86 -15.83
CA SER A 73 -9.61 2.24 -16.32
C SER A 73 -8.89 2.39 -17.65
N LEU A 74 -7.99 1.47 -18.01
CA LEU A 74 -7.26 1.47 -19.29
C LEU A 74 -7.96 0.67 -20.41
N SER A 75 -8.95 -0.16 -20.09
CA SER A 75 -9.70 -0.98 -21.04
C SER A 75 -11.11 -0.46 -21.33
N GLY A 76 -11.45 0.74 -20.86
CA GLY A 76 -12.67 1.45 -21.22
C GLY A 76 -12.45 2.36 -22.43
N CYS A 77 -12.49 1.79 -23.64
CA CYS A 77 -12.74 2.48 -24.91
C CYS A 77 -13.64 1.58 -25.77
#